data_AF-A0A354CPA2-F1
#
_entry.id   AF-A0A354CPA2-F1
#
_cell.length_a   1.000
_cell.length_b   1.000
_cell.length_c   1.000
_cell.angle_alpha   90.00
_cell.angle_beta   90.00
_cell.angle_gamma   90.00
#
_symmetry.space_group_name_H-M   'P 1'
#
loop_
_entity.id
_entity.type
_entity.pdbx_description
1 polymer ?
#
loop_
_entity_poly.entity_id
_entity_poly.type
_entity_poly.pdbx_seq_one_letter_code
_entity_poly.pdbx_strand_id
1 'polypeptide(L)' 'MKRYGYHRTSTREQHLDRGIKEITIYCEQNNLELEKIFTDQQTGKNFNRPRYQVLKTD' A
#
# COMPACT_ATOMS: atom_id res chain seq x y z
N MET A 1 13.55 -12.57 0.87
CA MET A 1 13.46 -11.11 1.09
C MET A 1 11.99 -10.75 0.93
N LYS A 2 11.32 -10.34 2.01
CA LYS A 2 9.89 -10.09 1.98
C LYS A 2 9.61 -8.75 1.29
N ARG A 3 8.62 -8.71 0.41
CA ARG A 3 8.22 -7.47 -0.30
C ARG A 3 6.80 -7.12 0.09
N TYR A 4 6.59 -5.85 0.40
CA TYR A 4 5.30 -5.33 0.83
C TYR A 4 4.86 -4.22 -0.11
N GLY A 5 3.59 -4.25 -0.51
CA GLY A 5 2.97 -3.19 -1.29
C GLY A 5 2.42 -2.12 -0.35
N TYR A 6 2.51 -0.85 -0.74
CA TYR A 6 1.89 0.25 0.01
C TYR A 6 1.11 1.15 -0.93
N HIS A 7 -0.18 1.30 -0.67
CA HIS A 7 -1.07 2.22 -1.38
C HIS A 7 -1.74 3.18 -0.41
N ARG A 8 -1.96 4.43 -0.83
CA ARG A 8 -2.66 5.41 -0.01
C ARG A 8 -3.59 6.29 -0.82
N THR A 9 -4.66 6.73 -0.18
CA THR A 9 -5.52 7.81 -0.66
C THR A 9 -5.62 8.92 0.40
N SER A 10 -5.86 10.14 -0.05
CA SER A 10 -5.97 11.31 0.82
C SER A 10 -7.32 11.37 1.52
N THR A 11 -8.38 10.87 0.88
CA THR A 11 -9.74 10.81 1.43
C THR A 11 -10.31 9.40 1.39
N ARG A 12 -11.34 9.15 2.19
CA ARG A 12 -12.05 7.86 2.24
C ARG A 12 -12.96 7.61 1.04
N GLU A 13 -13.36 8.68 0.35
CA GLU A 13 -14.17 8.61 -0.88
C GLU A 13 -13.36 8.11 -2.09
N GLN A 14 -12.02 8.18 -2.02
CA GLN A 14 -11.16 7.63 -3.06
C GLN A 14 -11.09 6.10 -2.96
N HIS A 15 -11.35 5.43 -4.08
CA HIS A 15 -11.31 3.97 -4.18
C HIS A 15 -9.87 3.43 -4.12
N LEU A 16 -9.59 2.60 -3.11
CA LEU A 16 -8.31 1.91 -2.95
C LEU A 16 -8.12 0.75 -3.94
N ASP A 17 -9.22 0.11 -4.36
CA ASP A 17 -9.21 -1.09 -5.21
C ASP A 17 -8.38 -0.91 -6.48
N ARG A 18 -8.48 0.24 -7.14
CA ARG A 18 -7.73 0.50 -8.37
C ARG A 18 -6.23 0.47 -8.11
N GLY A 19 -5.76 1.13 -7.06
CA GLY A 19 -4.33 1.18 -6.72
C GLY A 19 -3.79 -0.18 -6.27
N ILE A 20 -4.57 -0.94 -5.49
CA ILE A 20 -4.21 -2.31 -5.09
C ILE A 20 -4.09 -3.20 -6.32
N LYS A 21 -5.03 -3.10 -7.25
CA LYS A 21 -5.05 -3.88 -8.49
C LYS A 21 -3.85 -3.55 -9.37
N GLU A 22 -3.50 -2.28 -9.54
CA GLU A 22 -2.31 -1.87 -10.30
C GLU A 22 -1.01 -2.40 -9.67
N ILE A 23 -0.87 -2.33 -8.34
CA ILE A 23 0.30 -2.90 -7.63
C ILE A 23 0.38 -4.41 -7.85
N THR A 24 -0.75 -5.11 -7.73
CA THR A 24 -0.79 -6.57 -7.91
C THR A 24 -0.40 -6.96 -9.32
N ILE A 25 -0.98 -6.32 -10.33
CA ILE A 25 -0.67 -6.56 -11.75
C ILE A 25 0.81 -6.30 -12.03
N TYR A 26 1.35 -5.18 -11.55
CA TYR A 26 2.76 -4.86 -11.72
C TYR A 26 3.65 -5.92 -11.09
N CYS A 27 3.31 -6.37 -9.89
CA CYS A 27 4.06 -7.41 -9.20
C CYS A 27 3.99 -8.76 -9.90
N GLU A 28 2.82 -9.19 -10.37
CA GLU A 28 2.67 -10.41 -11.16
C GLU A 28 3.47 -10.35 -12.46
N GLN A 29 3.40 -9.23 -13.20
CA GLN A 29 4.14 -9.03 -14.44
C GLN A 29 5.67 -9.06 -14.26
N ASN A 30 6.16 -8.61 -13.10
CA ASN A 30 7.58 -8.55 -12.80
C ASN A 30 8.08 -9.73 -11.95
N ASN A 31 7.26 -10.77 -11.73
CA ASN A 31 7.57 -11.89 -10.85
C ASN A 31 8.01 -11.43 -9.43
N LEU A 32 7.33 -10.42 -8.90
CA LEU A 32 7.54 -9.90 -7.56
C LEU A 32 6.50 -10.53 -6.61
N GLU A 33 6.89 -11.49 -5.79
CA GLU A 33 6.01 -11.98 -4.72
C GLU A 33 5.84 -10.92 -3.63
N LEU A 34 4.62 -10.41 -3.48
CA LEU A 34 4.21 -9.54 -2.39
C LEU A 34 3.60 -10.38 -1.26
N GLU A 35 4.08 -10.20 -0.04
CA GLU A 35 3.53 -10.89 1.13
C GLU A 35 2.23 -10.22 1.61
N LYS A 36 2.16 -8.88 1.49
CA LYS A 36 0.98 -8.10 1.89
C LYS A 36 0.94 -6.74 1.21
N ILE A 37 -0.28 -6.26 0.95
CA ILE A 37 -0.53 -4.88 0.52
C ILE A 37 -1.14 -4.11 1.69
N PHE A 38 -0.48 -3.02 2.06
CA PHE A 38 -0.89 -2.08 3.10
C PHE A 38 -1.63 -0.91 2.44
N THR A 39 -2.78 -0.54 3.00
CA THR A 39 -3.60 0.56 2.50
C THR A 39 -3.85 1.58 3.61
N ASP A 40 -3.78 2.87 3.27
CA ASP A 40 -4.15 3.97 4.17
C ASP A 40 -5.05 4.96 3.43
N GLN A 41 -6.20 5.32 4.03
CA GLN A 41 -7.04 6.44 3.56
C GLN A 41 -6.88 7.63 4.51
N GLN A 42 -5.71 8.24 4.51
CA GLN A 42 -5.39 9.36 5.40
C GLN A 42 -4.54 10.41 4.69
N THR A 43 -4.74 11.66 5.09
CA THR A 43 -3.99 12.80 4.58
C THR A 43 -2.48 12.57 4.65
N GLY A 44 -1.81 12.94 3.54
CA GLY A 44 -0.36 12.84 3.40
C GLY A 44 0.44 13.76 4.32
N LYS A 45 -0.22 14.72 5.00
CA LYS A 45 0.44 15.76 5.81
C LYS A 45 1.11 15.22 7.07
N ASN A 46 0.63 14.10 7.61
CA ASN A 46 1.16 13.52 8.85
C ASN A 46 1.84 12.17 8.57
N PHE A 47 2.97 11.94 9.24
CA PHE A 47 3.72 10.67 9.23
C PHE A 47 3.18 9.63 10.25
N ASN A 48 2.21 10.02 11.07
CA ASN A 48 1.50 9.15 12.01
C ASN A 48 0.43 8.31 11.31
N ARG A 49 0.84 7.49 10.33
CA ARG A 49 -0.08 6.55 9.66
C ARG A 49 0.16 5.15 10.21
N PRO A 50 -0.89 4.47 10.70
CA PRO A 50 -0.75 3.20 11.40
C PRO A 50 -0.14 2.12 10.49
N ARG A 51 -0.51 2.07 9.20
CA ARG A 51 0.04 1.07 8.28
C ARG A 51 1.45 1.41 7.78
N TYR A 52 1.80 2.69 7.67
CA TYR A 52 3.17 3.13 7.40
C TYR A 52 4.13 2.81 8.56
N GLN A 53 3.69 2.99 9.82
CA GLN A 53 4.49 2.63 10.99
C GLN A 53 4.71 1.11 11.09
N VAL A 54 3.67 0.31 10.80
CA VAL A 54 3.82 -1.16 10.72
C VAL A 54 4.82 -1.54 9.62
N LEU A 55 4.71 -0.96 8.42
CA LEU A 55 5.65 -1.23 7.32
C LEU A 55 7.11 -0.91 7.70
N LYS A 56 7.35 0.11 8.52
CA LYS A 56 8.69 0.49 8.95
C LYS A 56 9.29 -0.47 9.98
N THR A 57 8.44 -1.20 10.70
CA THR A 57 8.84 -2.01 11.87
C THR A 57 8.90 -3.51 11.56
N ASP A 58 8.44 -3.92 10.37
CA ASP A 58 8.40 -5.30 9.87
C ASP A 58 9.57 -5.57 8.92
#